data_AF-Q8IRY7-F1
#
_entry.id   AF-Q8IRY7-F1
#
_cell.length_a   1.000
_cell.length_b   1.000
_cell.length_c   1.000
_cell.angle_alpha   90.00
_cell.angle_beta   90.00
_cell.angle_gamma   90.00
#
_symmetry.space_group_name_H-M   'P 1'
#
loop_
_entity.id
_entity.type
_entity.pdbx_description
1 polymer ?
#
loop_
_entity_poly.entity_id
_entity_poly.type
_entity_poly.pdbx_seq_one_letter_code
_entity_poly.pdbx_strand_id
1 'polypeptide(L)'
;MAGSNLLIHLDTIDQNDLIYVERDMNFAQKVGLCFLLYGDDHSDATYILQKLLAMTRSDFPQSDLLIKFAKSRPETWRRHLVEALCIIGARKVLRRLGFCWQELRMHYLPHIAGITLHVHPLLKSLYRMCEELSLVQSGRLLLDVREKVESQQAGDPLRFYDPAYLEIFLLDWLTRRSIKLGDINAAGSDVQLLVGHLKSNGLQAQANLLKDTIISNAPEPDAAGTAAMAVKQEIESDNQQSYCSTQIDALKLTRENAGIALIINQQKFHRNVSRDNMKFLSPDPLRRRDGTDVDKERLIEVFSSMGYNVEAYDNVDHMGIIERIRSACDRSLVRDSLVVFILSHGFEEAVYASNSIAMKITDIEDLLCSYDTLYYKPKLLIIQACQEKLVHKKKPNELFRIDVTTVSPDQHIDMLRAMSTVNGYAALRHTQTGSWFIGSLCDAIDRRSASEHIADILTIVTNEVSKKRGSNDESMVPNVKSTFRQHVYFPPRL
;
A
#
# COMPACT_ATOMS: atom_id res chain seq x y z
N MET A 1 -1.02 10.53 -25.75
CA MET A 1 -0.73 10.51 -24.29
C MET A 1 -0.94 11.90 -23.75
N ALA A 2 -1.71 12.07 -22.66
CA ALA A 2 -1.99 13.36 -22.02
C ALA A 2 -0.80 13.89 -21.20
N GLY A 3 0.41 13.86 -21.76
CA GLY A 3 1.59 14.48 -21.17
C GLY A 3 1.66 15.96 -21.55
N SER A 4 0.89 16.84 -20.89
CA SER A 4 1.14 18.29 -20.96
C SER A 4 0.40 19.16 -19.93
N ASN A 5 -0.63 18.70 -19.23
CA ASN A 5 -1.41 19.61 -18.36
C ASN A 5 -0.71 19.97 -17.03
N LEU A 6 0.00 19.02 -16.41
CA LEU A 6 0.61 19.26 -15.09
C LEU A 6 1.77 20.26 -15.14
N LEU A 7 2.66 20.14 -16.13
CA LEU A 7 3.80 21.05 -16.30
C LEU A 7 3.34 22.48 -16.56
N ILE A 8 2.34 22.65 -17.44
CA ILE A 8 1.74 23.97 -17.71
C ILE A 8 1.13 24.55 -16.43
N HIS A 9 0.44 23.73 -15.63
CA HIS A 9 -0.18 24.21 -14.40
C HIS A 9 0.84 24.55 -13.30
N LEU A 10 1.98 23.86 -13.23
CA LEU A 10 3.07 24.24 -12.32
C LEU A 10 3.52 25.68 -12.55
N ASP A 11 3.70 26.07 -13.82
CA ASP A 11 4.15 27.42 -14.18
C ASP A 11 3.14 28.52 -13.81
N THR A 12 1.88 28.16 -13.54
CA THR A 12 0.84 29.11 -13.10
C THR A 12 0.95 29.51 -11.63
N ILE A 13 1.70 28.78 -10.80
CA ILE A 13 1.87 29.13 -9.38
C ILE A 13 2.74 30.39 -9.29
N ASP A 14 2.19 31.47 -8.74
CA ASP A 14 2.93 32.71 -8.51
C ASP A 14 3.65 32.69 -7.14
N GLN A 15 4.75 33.42 -7.00
CA GLN A 15 5.45 33.49 -5.70
C GLN A 15 4.59 34.15 -4.61
N ASN A 16 3.63 35.01 -4.99
CA ASN A 16 2.69 35.62 -4.05
C ASN A 16 1.69 34.61 -3.48
N ASP A 17 1.45 33.48 -4.15
CA ASP A 17 0.55 32.43 -3.67
C ASP A 17 1.13 31.71 -2.43
N LEU A 18 2.45 31.73 -2.28
CA LEU A 18 3.18 31.03 -1.22
C LEU A 18 2.79 31.47 0.19
N ILE A 19 2.37 32.72 0.37
CA ILE A 19 1.88 33.24 1.65
C ILE A 19 0.60 32.49 2.06
N TYR A 20 -0.29 32.21 1.11
CA TYR A 20 -1.53 31.47 1.36
C TYR A 20 -1.25 29.99 1.60
N VAL A 21 -0.30 29.41 0.86
CA VAL A 21 0.21 28.05 1.07
C VAL A 21 0.70 27.89 2.52
N GLU A 22 1.56 28.79 3.00
CA GLU A 22 2.04 28.76 4.39
C GLU A 22 0.94 28.96 5.42
N ARG A 23 -0.02 29.85 5.17
CA ARG A 23 -1.13 30.10 6.08
C ARG A 23 -2.05 28.89 6.23
N ASP A 24 -2.23 28.13 5.15
CA ASP A 24 -3.19 27.02 5.11
C ASP A 24 -2.64 25.70 5.68
N MET A 25 -1.35 25.65 5.98
CA MET A 25 -0.67 24.50 6.61
C MET A 25 -0.59 24.63 8.13
N ASN A 26 -0.80 23.51 8.82
CA ASN A 26 -0.52 23.43 10.24
C ASN A 26 0.99 23.34 10.52
N PHE A 27 1.40 23.47 11.79
CA PHE A 27 2.81 23.48 12.15
C PHE A 27 3.56 22.19 11.77
N ALA A 28 2.95 21.02 11.97
CA ALA A 28 3.55 19.73 11.59
C ALA A 28 3.79 19.63 10.07
N GLN A 29 2.83 20.07 9.26
CA GLN A 29 2.97 20.16 7.80
C GLN A 29 4.10 21.12 7.41
N LYS A 30 4.24 22.25 8.09
CA LYS A 30 5.37 23.18 7.85
C LYS A 30 6.71 22.53 8.15
N VAL A 31 6.83 21.82 9.27
CA VAL A 31 8.04 21.09 9.67
C VAL A 31 8.43 20.06 8.60
N GLY A 32 7.49 19.17 8.23
CA GLY A 32 7.72 18.16 7.19
C GLY A 32 8.09 18.78 5.84
N LEU A 33 7.37 19.81 5.40
CA LEU A 33 7.66 20.49 4.13
C LEU A 33 9.05 21.13 4.14
N CYS A 34 9.40 21.84 5.22
CA CYS A 34 10.68 22.50 5.36
C CYS A 34 11.83 21.49 5.37
N PHE A 35 11.67 20.36 6.06
CA PHE A 35 12.65 19.27 6.04
C PHE A 35 12.93 18.77 4.61
N LEU A 36 11.88 18.52 3.83
CA LEU A 36 12.02 18.02 2.45
C LEU A 36 12.61 19.05 1.48
N LEU A 37 12.36 20.35 1.69
CA LEU A 37 12.81 21.41 0.79
C LEU A 37 14.20 21.97 1.12
N TYR A 38 14.58 22.01 2.40
CA TYR A 38 15.81 22.66 2.86
C TYR A 38 16.85 21.66 3.41
N GLY A 39 16.49 20.39 3.59
CA GLY A 39 17.34 19.42 4.26
C GLY A 39 18.53 18.93 3.43
N ASP A 40 18.56 19.20 2.12
CA ASP A 40 19.56 18.69 1.18
C ASP A 40 20.87 19.52 1.15
N ASP A 41 20.79 20.81 1.50
CA ASP A 41 21.95 21.69 1.65
C ASP A 41 22.21 22.05 3.12
N HIS A 42 23.50 22.08 3.51
CA HIS A 42 23.90 22.35 4.89
C HIS A 42 23.54 23.76 5.38
N SER A 43 23.68 24.77 4.53
CA SER A 43 23.40 26.17 4.88
C SER A 43 21.89 26.38 5.02
N ASP A 44 21.13 25.82 4.08
CA ASP A 44 19.67 25.81 4.05
C ASP A 44 19.08 25.06 5.26
N ALA A 45 19.61 23.88 5.58
CA ALA A 45 19.20 23.09 6.75
C ALA A 45 19.48 23.84 8.06
N THR A 46 20.64 24.52 8.16
CA THR A 46 20.99 25.33 9.34
C THR A 46 20.04 26.51 9.48
N TYR A 47 19.77 27.21 8.38
CA TYR A 47 18.85 28.34 8.35
C TYR A 47 17.43 27.94 8.77
N ILE A 48 16.90 26.87 8.18
CA ILE A 48 15.51 26.46 8.42
C ILE A 48 15.32 25.90 9.83
N LEU A 49 16.32 25.18 10.37
CA LEU A 49 16.29 24.67 11.73
C LEU A 49 16.11 25.81 12.74
N GLN A 50 16.88 26.89 12.62
CA GLN A 50 16.74 28.07 13.50
C GLN A 50 15.36 28.71 13.39
N LYS A 51 14.77 28.76 12.19
CA LYS A 51 13.42 29.28 11.96
C LYS A 51 12.35 28.41 12.60
N LEU A 52 12.42 27.09 12.43
CA LEU A 52 11.48 26.16 13.04
C LEU A 52 11.57 26.20 14.58
N LEU A 53 12.77 26.28 15.15
CA LEU A 53 12.96 26.43 16.60
C LEU A 53 12.42 27.76 17.15
N ALA A 54 12.44 28.84 16.37
CA ALA A 54 11.80 30.09 16.77
C ALA A 54 10.26 29.95 16.76
N MET A 55 9.71 29.25 15.77
CA MET A 55 8.26 29.01 15.65
C MET A 55 7.70 28.10 16.74
N THR A 56 8.49 27.20 17.32
CA THR A 56 8.03 26.37 18.46
C THR A 56 7.84 27.19 19.75
N ARG A 57 8.51 28.35 19.86
CA ARG A 57 8.49 29.21 21.05
C ARG A 57 7.46 30.34 20.96
N SER A 58 6.90 30.59 19.78
CA SER A 58 6.05 31.75 19.54
C SER A 58 5.07 31.44 18.40
N ASP A 59 3.81 31.80 18.58
CA ASP A 59 2.83 31.81 17.49
C ASP A 59 3.23 32.91 16.49
N PHE A 60 4.07 32.56 15.51
CA PHE A 60 4.32 33.41 14.35
C PHE A 60 3.22 33.15 13.31
N PRO A 61 2.23 34.04 13.13
CA PRO A 61 1.16 33.82 12.16
C PRO A 61 1.64 33.97 10.72
N GLN A 62 2.74 34.71 10.50
CA GLN A 62 3.33 34.94 9.18
C GLN A 62 4.79 34.53 9.17
N SER A 63 5.14 33.70 8.20
CA SER A 63 6.49 33.28 7.89
C SER A 63 6.71 33.46 6.38
N ASP A 64 7.97 33.59 5.97
CA ASP A 64 8.39 33.78 4.57
C ASP A 64 9.24 32.60 4.07
N LEU A 65 9.00 31.41 4.63
CA LEU A 65 9.82 30.22 4.42
C LEU A 65 9.80 29.79 2.95
N LEU A 66 8.64 29.74 2.32
CA LEU A 66 8.50 29.31 0.94
C LEU A 66 8.94 30.39 -0.04
N ILE A 67 8.72 31.67 0.28
CA ILE A 67 9.21 32.78 -0.55
C ILE A 67 10.74 32.76 -0.63
N LYS A 68 11.42 32.53 0.49
CA LYS A 68 12.88 32.41 0.50
C LYS A 68 13.37 31.20 -0.28
N PHE A 69 12.68 30.06 -0.15
CA PHE A 69 12.99 28.87 -0.94
C PHE A 69 12.87 29.18 -2.43
N ALA A 70 11.76 29.78 -2.85
CA ALA A 70 11.51 30.15 -4.25
C ALA A 70 12.56 31.11 -4.81
N LYS A 71 12.98 32.10 -4.01
CA LYS A 71 14.06 33.04 -4.39
C LYS A 71 15.43 32.37 -4.53
N SER A 72 15.72 31.36 -3.71
CA SER A 72 16.99 30.62 -3.79
C SER A 72 17.07 29.71 -5.03
N ARG A 73 15.92 29.25 -5.55
CA ARG A 73 15.82 28.25 -6.63
C ARG A 73 14.77 28.65 -7.68
N PRO A 74 14.95 29.79 -8.38
CA PRO A 74 13.90 30.41 -9.22
C PRO A 74 13.34 29.50 -10.32
N GLU A 75 14.17 28.61 -10.88
CA GLU A 75 13.78 27.73 -11.99
C GLU A 75 13.09 26.43 -11.56
N THR A 76 13.37 25.94 -10.34
CA THR A 76 12.98 24.58 -9.94
C THR A 76 12.07 24.52 -8.72
N TRP A 77 11.89 25.63 -7.99
CA TRP A 77 11.16 25.63 -6.72
C TRP A 77 9.73 25.10 -6.83
N ARG A 78 9.02 25.37 -7.94
CA ARG A 78 7.63 24.91 -8.15
C ARG A 78 7.54 23.39 -8.12
N ARG A 79 8.45 22.74 -8.84
CA ARG A 79 8.52 21.28 -8.96
C ARG A 79 8.83 20.62 -7.61
N HIS A 80 9.81 21.15 -6.89
CA HIS A 80 10.19 20.67 -5.55
C HIS A 80 9.05 20.91 -4.54
N LEU A 81 8.43 22.09 -4.57
CA LEU A 81 7.33 22.44 -3.68
C LEU A 81 6.13 21.51 -3.87
N VAL A 82 5.68 21.32 -5.11
CA VAL A 82 4.50 20.49 -5.37
C VAL A 82 4.77 19.03 -5.04
N GLU A 83 5.95 18.50 -5.36
CA GLU A 83 6.32 17.15 -4.93
C GLU A 83 6.35 17.02 -3.40
N ALA A 84 6.99 17.95 -2.70
CA ALA A 84 7.08 17.92 -1.24
C ALA A 84 5.69 18.06 -0.59
N LEU A 85 4.81 18.92 -1.12
CA LEU A 85 3.40 19.01 -0.70
C LEU A 85 2.64 17.69 -0.94
N CYS A 86 3.00 16.94 -1.98
CA CYS A 86 2.43 15.61 -2.21
C CYS A 86 2.92 14.60 -1.16
N ILE A 87 4.21 14.61 -0.84
CA ILE A 87 4.83 13.72 0.14
C ILE A 87 4.22 13.94 1.53
N ILE A 88 4.06 15.20 1.97
CA ILE A 88 3.47 15.51 3.28
C ILE A 88 1.94 15.42 3.31
N GLY A 89 1.30 15.05 2.19
CA GLY A 89 -0.15 14.89 2.12
C GLY A 89 -0.94 16.19 2.30
N ALA A 90 -0.41 17.36 1.92
CA ALA A 90 -1.06 18.67 2.03
C ALA A 90 -2.18 18.88 0.98
N ARG A 91 -3.12 17.93 0.89
CA ARG A 91 -4.15 17.87 -0.17
C ARG A 91 -5.03 19.11 -0.27
N LYS A 92 -5.34 19.77 0.86
CA LYS A 92 -6.12 21.02 0.88
C LYS A 92 -5.37 22.15 0.16
N VAL A 93 -4.07 22.24 0.39
CA VAL A 93 -3.20 23.24 -0.23
C VAL A 93 -3.05 22.96 -1.72
N LEU A 94 -2.75 21.71 -2.09
CA LEU A 94 -2.68 21.27 -3.49
C LEU A 94 -3.96 21.59 -4.27
N ARG A 95 -5.13 21.31 -3.67
CA ARG A 95 -6.43 21.63 -4.28
C ARG A 95 -6.64 23.13 -4.46
N ARG A 96 -6.21 23.96 -3.50
CA ARG A 96 -6.31 25.43 -3.58
C ARG A 96 -5.38 26.02 -4.64
N LEU A 97 -4.24 25.38 -4.88
CA LEU A 97 -3.33 25.69 -5.98
C LEU A 97 -3.86 25.21 -7.35
N GLY A 98 -5.02 24.55 -7.39
CA GLY A 98 -5.67 24.08 -8.62
C GLY A 98 -5.34 22.64 -9.01
N PHE A 99 -4.51 21.93 -8.24
CA PHE A 99 -4.08 20.59 -8.61
C PHE A 99 -5.09 19.49 -8.26
N CYS A 100 -5.20 18.51 -9.17
CA CYS A 100 -5.87 17.24 -8.91
C CYS A 100 -4.91 16.29 -8.17
N TRP A 101 -5.30 15.85 -6.96
CA TRP A 101 -4.51 14.88 -6.18
C TRP A 101 -4.24 13.58 -6.94
N GLN A 102 -5.20 13.09 -7.71
CA GLN A 102 -5.06 11.82 -8.43
C GLN A 102 -3.96 11.92 -9.49
N GLU A 103 -3.91 13.01 -10.25
CA GLU A 103 -2.88 13.26 -11.26
C GLU A 103 -1.49 13.41 -10.61
N LEU A 104 -1.40 14.25 -9.57
CA LEU A 104 -0.17 14.45 -8.81
C LEU A 104 0.34 13.16 -8.17
N ARG A 105 -0.54 12.34 -7.61
CA ARG A 105 -0.19 11.08 -6.98
C ARG A 105 0.37 10.08 -7.98
N MET A 106 -0.19 10.02 -9.20
CA MET A 106 0.33 9.16 -10.27
C MET A 106 1.65 9.67 -10.84
N HIS A 107 1.84 10.99 -10.88
CA HIS A 107 3.07 11.61 -11.38
C HIS A 107 4.23 11.49 -10.38
N TYR A 108 4.04 11.93 -9.12
CA TYR A 108 5.08 12.02 -8.10
C TYR A 108 5.22 10.76 -7.23
N LEU A 109 4.24 9.86 -7.25
CA LEU A 109 4.23 8.63 -6.44
C LEU A 109 4.61 8.87 -4.95
N PRO A 110 3.97 9.85 -4.25
CA PRO A 110 4.39 10.28 -2.91
C PRO A 110 4.34 9.20 -1.83
N HIS A 111 3.57 8.14 -2.09
CA HIS A 111 3.29 7.01 -1.22
C HIS A 111 4.27 5.85 -1.41
N ILE A 112 5.09 5.86 -2.48
CA ILE A 112 6.25 4.98 -2.60
C ILE A 112 7.44 5.72 -2.00
N ALA A 113 8.00 5.19 -0.92
CA ALA A 113 9.14 5.82 -0.27
C ALA A 113 10.40 5.86 -1.15
N GLY A 114 10.64 4.81 -1.96
CA GLY A 114 11.86 4.66 -2.76
C GLY A 114 11.89 5.37 -4.13
N ILE A 115 10.84 6.10 -4.53
CA ILE A 115 10.80 6.82 -5.82
C ILE A 115 10.62 8.31 -5.56
N THR A 116 11.38 9.16 -6.23
CA THR A 116 11.28 10.63 -6.11
C THR A 116 11.71 11.26 -7.44
N LEU A 117 11.20 12.45 -7.76
CA LEU A 117 11.53 13.16 -9.01
C LEU A 117 12.45 14.36 -8.79
N HIS A 118 12.27 15.09 -7.68
CA HIS A 118 12.97 16.34 -7.40
C HIS A 118 13.45 16.41 -5.94
N VAL A 119 12.65 15.92 -4.99
CA VAL A 119 13.05 15.82 -3.59
C VAL A 119 14.15 14.78 -3.43
N HIS A 120 15.15 15.02 -2.58
CA HIS A 120 16.23 14.07 -2.36
C HIS A 120 15.69 12.70 -1.88
N PRO A 121 16.12 11.56 -2.46
CA PRO A 121 15.56 10.24 -2.16
C PRO A 121 15.66 9.86 -0.69
N LEU A 122 16.84 10.08 -0.07
CA LEU A 122 17.00 9.88 1.37
C LEU A 122 16.18 10.82 2.25
N LEU A 123 15.90 12.08 1.84
CA LEU A 123 14.99 12.94 2.61
C LEU A 123 13.59 12.37 2.61
N LYS A 124 13.10 11.91 1.46
CA LYS A 124 11.78 11.26 1.37
C LYS A 124 11.71 10.01 2.24
N SER A 125 12.72 9.15 2.20
CA SER A 125 12.77 7.93 3.01
C SER A 125 12.90 8.21 4.51
N LEU A 126 13.67 9.23 4.90
CA LEU A 126 13.75 9.69 6.28
C LEU A 126 12.44 10.29 6.78
N TYR A 127 11.77 11.12 5.97
CA TYR A 127 10.44 11.64 6.29
C TYR A 127 9.43 10.51 6.46
N ARG A 128 9.46 9.52 5.57
CA ARG A 128 8.59 8.34 5.67
C ARG A 128 8.85 7.55 6.95
N MET A 129 10.11 7.39 7.34
CA MET A 129 10.48 6.80 8.63
C MET A 129 9.86 7.60 9.79
N CYS A 130 9.91 8.93 9.77
CA CYS A 130 9.28 9.76 10.81
C CYS A 130 7.77 9.48 10.96
N GLU A 131 7.06 9.34 9.83
CA GLU A 131 5.61 9.08 9.81
C GLU A 131 5.23 7.66 10.26
N GLU A 132 6.14 6.68 10.11
CA GLU A 132 5.88 5.28 10.47
C GLU A 132 6.24 4.93 11.92
N LEU A 133 7.13 5.71 12.55
CA LEU A 133 7.53 5.48 13.94
C LEU A 133 6.44 5.97 14.90
N SER A 134 6.06 5.11 15.85
CA SER A 134 5.24 5.54 16.98
C SER A 134 6.00 6.54 17.85
N LEU A 135 5.28 7.39 18.59
CA LEU A 135 5.86 8.38 19.50
C LEU A 135 6.88 7.79 20.50
N VAL A 136 6.64 6.55 20.97
CA VAL A 136 7.57 5.84 21.87
C VAL A 136 8.86 5.43 21.14
N GLN A 137 8.75 4.93 19.91
CA GLN A 137 9.90 4.58 19.09
C GLN A 137 10.70 5.84 18.72
N SER A 138 10.02 6.92 18.36
CA SER A 138 10.61 8.24 18.11
C SER A 138 11.37 8.77 19.32
N GLY A 139 10.77 8.65 20.52
CA GLY A 139 11.43 9.04 21.78
C GLY A 139 12.69 8.23 22.08
N ARG A 140 12.67 6.91 21.84
CA ARG A 140 13.86 6.05 22.00
C ARG A 140 14.96 6.40 20.99
N LEU A 141 14.60 6.59 19.73
CA LEU A 141 15.53 7.04 18.69
C LEU A 141 16.20 8.35 19.09
N LEU A 142 15.41 9.31 19.55
CA LEU A 142 15.92 10.58 20.02
C LEU A 142 16.94 10.41 21.15
N LEU A 143 16.63 9.65 22.20
CA LEU A 143 17.54 9.44 23.33
C LEU A 143 18.85 8.78 22.89
N ASP A 144 18.77 7.66 22.17
CA ASP A 144 19.94 6.87 21.77
C ASP A 144 20.85 7.62 20.79
N VAL A 145 20.27 8.31 19.81
CA VAL A 145 21.04 9.03 18.79
C VAL A 145 21.64 10.29 19.39
N ARG A 146 20.88 11.03 20.20
CA ARG A 146 21.36 12.25 20.85
C ARG A 146 22.56 11.98 21.74
N GLU A 147 22.51 10.95 22.58
CA GLU A 147 23.64 10.57 23.43
C GLU A 147 24.91 10.31 22.61
N LYS A 148 24.78 9.60 21.49
CA LYS A 148 25.90 9.34 20.57
C LYS A 148 26.43 10.61 19.91
N VAL A 149 25.55 11.50 19.44
CA VAL A 149 25.96 12.76 18.79
C VAL A 149 26.65 13.70 19.78
N GLU A 150 26.10 13.85 20.99
CA GLU A 150 26.68 14.69 22.05
C GLU A 150 28.04 14.14 22.54
N SER A 151 28.25 12.82 22.51
CA SER A 151 29.55 12.22 22.85
C SER A 151 30.65 12.46 21.79
N GLN A 152 30.26 12.66 20.52
CA GLN A 152 31.19 12.76 19.39
C GLN A 152 31.58 14.20 19.03
N GLN A 153 30.74 15.18 19.36
CA GLN A 153 30.94 16.57 18.97
C GLN A 153 30.72 17.53 20.14
N ALA A 154 31.71 18.37 20.41
CA ALA A 154 31.57 19.49 21.35
C ALA A 154 30.76 20.62 20.70
N GLY A 155 29.61 20.97 21.30
CA GLY A 155 28.77 22.07 20.85
C GLY A 155 27.51 22.22 21.72
N ASP A 156 26.79 23.33 21.58
CA ASP A 156 25.55 23.55 22.31
C ASP A 156 24.51 22.47 21.94
N PRO A 157 23.92 21.76 22.93
CA PRO A 157 22.92 20.74 22.65
C PRO A 157 21.63 21.39 22.13
N LEU A 158 20.93 20.68 21.24
CA LEU A 158 19.63 21.13 20.74
C LEU A 158 18.64 21.24 21.92
N ARG A 159 18.17 22.46 22.19
CA ARG A 159 17.17 22.76 23.24
C ARG A 159 15.74 22.61 22.70
N PHE A 160 15.46 21.43 22.17
CA PHE A 160 14.16 20.98 21.69
C PHE A 160 14.00 19.50 22.05
N TYR A 161 12.80 19.09 22.49
CA TYR A 161 12.61 17.80 23.18
C TYR A 161 11.33 17.06 22.79
N ASP A 162 10.54 17.58 21.84
CA ASP A 162 9.27 16.96 21.47
C ASP A 162 9.48 15.89 20.38
N PRO A 163 9.37 14.58 20.71
CA PRO A 163 9.63 13.50 19.77
C PRO A 163 8.57 13.39 18.66
N ALA A 164 7.48 14.17 18.71
CA ALA A 164 6.50 14.22 17.62
C ALA A 164 7.04 14.89 16.35
N TYR A 165 8.14 15.64 16.44
CA TYR A 165 8.75 16.38 15.33
C TYR A 165 10.16 15.85 15.04
N LEU A 166 10.27 14.57 14.66
CA LEU A 166 11.55 13.92 14.38
C LEU A 166 12.38 14.65 13.32
N GLU A 167 11.73 15.30 12.36
CA GLU A 167 12.37 16.05 11.28
C GLU A 167 13.23 17.20 11.79
N ILE A 168 12.87 17.82 12.91
CA ILE A 168 13.68 18.88 13.56
C ILE A 168 15.00 18.29 14.06
N PHE A 169 14.98 17.08 14.62
CA PHE A 169 16.19 16.40 15.06
C PHE A 169 17.02 15.89 13.88
N LEU A 170 16.39 15.42 12.82
CA LEU A 170 17.09 15.06 11.58
C LEU A 170 17.81 16.26 10.97
N LEU A 171 17.19 17.45 10.96
CA LEU A 171 17.85 18.70 10.55
C LEU A 171 19.05 19.02 11.45
N ASP A 172 18.92 18.92 12.77
CA ASP A 172 20.07 19.11 13.68
C ASP A 172 21.20 18.11 13.37
N TRP A 173 20.89 16.84 13.16
CA TRP A 173 21.92 15.82 12.86
C TRP A 173 22.55 15.99 11.47
N LEU A 174 21.81 16.52 10.49
CA LEU A 174 22.35 16.92 9.18
C LEU A 174 23.29 18.12 9.31
N THR A 175 22.89 19.14 10.07
CA THR A 175 23.74 20.33 10.31
C THR A 175 25.01 19.97 11.08
N ARG A 176 24.92 19.06 12.06
CA ARG A 176 26.08 18.49 12.76
C ARG A 176 26.89 17.50 11.92
N ARG A 177 26.39 17.09 10.74
CA ARG A 177 27.00 16.06 9.88
C ARG A 177 27.14 14.69 10.56
N SER A 178 26.32 14.43 11.58
CA SER A 178 26.19 13.12 12.23
C SER A 178 25.49 12.10 11.32
N ILE A 179 24.68 12.60 10.39
CA ILE A 179 24.18 11.89 9.22
C ILE A 179 24.46 12.71 7.96
N LYS A 180 24.59 12.05 6.81
CA LYS A 180 24.85 12.67 5.50
C LYS A 180 23.92 12.06 4.45
N LEU A 181 23.35 12.91 3.61
CA LEU A 181 22.45 12.47 2.53
C LEU A 181 23.19 12.08 1.25
N GLY A 182 24.41 12.60 1.06
CA GLY A 182 25.13 12.41 -0.19
C GLY A 182 24.68 13.39 -1.28
N ASP A 183 24.97 13.06 -2.53
CA ASP A 183 24.46 13.77 -3.71
C ASP A 183 23.04 13.31 -4.09
N ILE A 184 22.51 13.80 -5.21
CA ILE A 184 21.16 13.46 -5.71
C ILE A 184 20.92 11.94 -5.91
N ASN A 185 21.99 11.15 -6.03
CA ASN A 185 21.96 9.69 -6.17
C ASN A 185 22.20 8.97 -4.82
N ALA A 186 22.16 9.72 -3.71
CA ALA A 186 22.57 9.26 -2.38
C ALA A 186 24.03 8.76 -2.30
N ALA A 187 24.88 9.10 -3.27
CA ALA A 187 26.29 8.73 -3.23
C ALA A 187 27.03 9.57 -2.19
N GLY A 188 27.83 8.91 -1.35
CA GLY A 188 28.46 9.57 -0.19
C GLY A 188 27.53 9.78 1.01
N SER A 189 26.35 9.15 0.99
CA SER A 189 25.45 9.13 2.15
C SER A 189 26.03 8.35 3.34
N ASP A 190 25.69 8.79 4.54
CA ASP A 190 25.98 8.09 5.78
C ASP A 190 24.79 8.25 6.75
N VAL A 191 24.02 7.18 6.87
CA VAL A 191 22.88 7.07 7.81
C VAL A 191 23.06 5.88 8.75
N GLN A 192 24.30 5.38 8.92
CA GLN A 192 24.57 4.17 9.70
C GLN A 192 24.18 4.30 11.17
N LEU A 193 24.29 5.52 11.71
CA LEU A 193 23.86 5.84 13.07
C LEU A 193 22.37 5.48 13.26
N LEU A 194 21.51 5.94 12.34
CA LEU A 194 20.07 5.66 12.37
C LEU A 194 19.78 4.18 12.10
N VAL A 195 20.40 3.62 11.05
CA VAL A 195 20.23 2.20 10.68
C VAL A 195 20.61 1.26 11.83
N GLY A 196 21.67 1.58 12.58
CA GLY A 196 22.10 0.82 13.75
C GLY A 196 21.07 0.84 14.88
N HIS A 197 20.49 2.02 15.18
CA HIS A 197 19.42 2.13 16.18
C HIS A 197 18.18 1.35 15.76
N LEU A 198 17.72 1.52 14.52
CA LEU A 198 16.52 0.88 13.99
C LEU A 198 16.63 -0.65 14.08
N LYS A 199 17.75 -1.22 13.64
CA LYS A 199 17.99 -2.67 13.73
C LYS A 199 17.97 -3.19 15.17
N SER A 200 18.61 -2.46 16.09
CA SER A 200 18.70 -2.85 17.51
C SER A 200 17.33 -2.82 18.21
N ASN A 201 16.40 -2.02 17.69
CA ASN A 201 15.05 -1.86 18.23
C ASN A 201 13.98 -2.65 17.47
N GLY A 202 14.35 -3.59 16.60
CA GLY A 202 13.36 -4.41 15.87
C GLY A 202 12.63 -3.67 14.75
N LEU A 203 13.22 -2.59 14.22
CA LEU A 203 12.67 -1.75 13.15
C LEU A 203 13.35 -2.07 11.81
N GLN A 204 13.34 -3.35 11.43
CA GLN A 204 14.03 -3.83 10.22
C GLN A 204 13.44 -3.24 8.93
N ALA A 205 12.13 -3.02 8.88
CA ALA A 205 11.49 -2.41 7.71
C ALA A 205 12.02 -1.00 7.43
N GLN A 206 12.11 -0.15 8.47
CA GLN A 206 12.65 1.21 8.36
C GLN A 206 14.16 1.20 8.07
N ALA A 207 14.91 0.27 8.69
CA ALA A 207 16.34 0.12 8.41
C ALA A 207 16.61 -0.30 6.95
N ASN A 208 15.79 -1.22 6.42
CA ASN A 208 15.88 -1.65 5.03
C ASN A 208 15.45 -0.55 4.09
N LEU A 209 14.37 0.19 4.39
CA LEU A 209 13.96 1.35 3.60
C LEU A 209 15.13 2.31 3.33
N LEU A 210 15.88 2.70 4.37
CA LEU A 210 17.02 3.61 4.20
C LEU A 210 18.14 2.98 3.37
N LYS A 211 18.44 1.70 3.58
CA LYS A 211 19.49 0.97 2.84
C LYS A 211 19.14 0.77 1.37
N ASP A 212 17.92 0.32 1.11
CA ASP A 212 17.41 0.05 -0.23
C ASP A 212 17.29 1.35 -1.02
N THR A 213 16.97 2.48 -0.35
CA THR A 213 17.02 3.81 -0.98
C THR A 213 18.43 4.14 -1.48
N ILE A 214 19.47 3.85 -0.70
CA ILE A 214 20.87 4.10 -1.12
C ILE A 214 21.24 3.17 -2.27
N ILE A 215 20.91 1.88 -2.17
CA ILE A 215 21.26 0.88 -3.19
C ILE A 215 20.56 1.18 -4.52
N SER A 216 19.26 1.50 -4.49
CA SER A 216 18.47 1.76 -5.70
C SER A 216 18.83 3.07 -6.41
N ASN A 217 19.48 4.02 -5.73
CA ASN A 217 19.95 5.26 -6.33
C ASN A 217 21.46 5.24 -6.63
N ALA A 218 22.20 4.22 -6.16
CA ALA A 218 23.62 4.12 -6.44
C ALA A 218 23.87 4.00 -7.96
N PRO A 219 24.88 4.71 -8.50
CA PRO A 219 25.21 4.59 -9.91
C PRO A 219 25.60 3.15 -10.27
N GLU A 220 25.00 2.60 -11.34
CA GLU A 220 25.30 1.25 -11.81
C GLU A 220 26.79 1.14 -12.20
N PRO A 221 27.51 0.10 -11.71
CA PRO A 221 28.83 -0.21 -12.23
C PRO A 221 28.67 -0.72 -13.68
N ASP A 222 29.29 0.00 -14.63
CA ASP A 222 29.37 -0.29 -16.07
C ASP A 222 28.24 0.20 -17.00
N ALA A 223 27.85 1.47 -16.86
CA ALA A 223 27.49 2.31 -18.02
C ALA A 223 28.63 3.30 -18.35
N ALA A 224 29.83 2.76 -18.53
CA ALA A 224 30.95 3.50 -19.10
C ALA A 224 30.70 3.75 -20.60
N GLY A 225 30.09 4.88 -20.92
CA GLY A 225 29.99 5.38 -22.29
C GLY A 225 28.59 5.79 -22.67
N THR A 226 28.19 7.00 -22.30
CA THR A 226 27.73 8.06 -23.23
C THR A 226 27.40 9.27 -22.37
N ALA A 227 28.23 10.31 -22.45
CA ALA A 227 27.82 11.64 -22.04
C ALA A 227 26.60 12.06 -22.89
N ALA A 228 25.62 12.69 -22.25
CA ALA A 228 24.39 13.28 -22.82
C ALA A 228 23.24 12.30 -23.13
N MET A 229 22.22 12.33 -22.26
CA MET A 229 20.85 12.41 -22.73
C MET A 229 20.22 13.68 -22.15
N ALA A 230 20.62 14.80 -22.77
CA ALA A 230 19.87 16.04 -22.68
C ALA A 230 18.44 15.77 -23.15
N VAL A 231 17.49 16.33 -22.42
CA VAL A 231 16.04 16.33 -22.66
C VAL A 231 15.76 16.50 -24.16
N LYS A 232 15.22 15.45 -24.80
CA LYS A 232 14.71 15.54 -26.17
C LYS A 232 13.53 16.51 -26.18
N GLN A 233 13.81 17.73 -26.61
CA GLN A 233 12.88 18.58 -27.33
C GLN A 233 12.35 17.85 -28.57
N GLU A 234 11.18 18.30 -29.00
CA GLU A 234 10.56 18.09 -30.33
C GLU A 234 9.96 16.70 -30.62
N ILE A 235 8.63 16.65 -30.50
CA ILE A 235 7.80 16.18 -31.62
C ILE A 235 6.74 17.24 -31.86
N GLU A 236 6.86 17.89 -33.02
CA GLU A 236 5.89 18.81 -33.59
C GLU A 236 4.56 18.09 -33.88
N SER A 237 3.49 18.84 -33.65
CA SER A 237 2.30 18.98 -34.50
C SER A 237 1.81 17.73 -35.25
N ASP A 238 0.69 17.18 -34.80
CA ASP A 238 -0.39 16.92 -35.75
C ASP A 238 -1.76 17.21 -35.14
N ASN A 239 -2.44 18.17 -35.77
CA ASN A 239 -3.84 18.48 -35.59
C ASN A 239 -4.66 17.34 -36.18
N GLN A 240 -5.61 16.78 -35.41
CA GLN A 240 -6.99 16.61 -35.86
C GLN A 240 -7.86 16.16 -34.69
N GLN A 241 -8.83 17.00 -34.36
CA GLN A 241 -9.94 16.71 -33.49
C GLN A 241 -10.73 15.52 -34.05
N SER A 242 -10.70 14.40 -33.36
CA SER A 242 -11.68 13.35 -33.49
C SER A 242 -12.27 13.13 -32.11
N TYR A 243 -13.57 13.45 -31.97
CA TYR A 243 -14.37 12.99 -30.85
C TYR A 243 -14.42 11.47 -30.92
N CYS A 244 -13.46 10.79 -30.31
CA CYS A 244 -13.50 9.35 -30.16
C CYS A 244 -14.57 9.05 -29.11
N SER A 245 -15.75 8.69 -29.60
CA SER A 245 -16.73 7.90 -28.87
C SER A 245 -16.00 6.72 -28.23
N THR A 246 -15.72 6.81 -26.93
CA THR A 246 -14.96 5.80 -26.18
C THR A 246 -15.80 4.53 -26.05
N GLN A 247 -15.69 3.62 -27.01
CA GLN A 247 -15.83 2.20 -26.75
C GLN A 247 -14.58 1.73 -26.00
N ILE A 248 -14.56 1.90 -24.68
CA ILE A 248 -13.52 1.30 -23.81
C ILE A 248 -14.21 0.77 -22.55
N ASP A 249 -15.07 -0.25 -22.70
CA ASP A 249 -15.81 -0.86 -21.59
C ASP A 249 -15.11 -2.10 -20.99
N ALA A 250 -13.79 -2.23 -21.19
CA ALA A 250 -13.04 -3.39 -20.70
C ALA A 250 -11.63 -3.06 -20.18
N LEU A 251 -11.31 -3.56 -18.99
CA LEU A 251 -9.98 -3.59 -18.39
C LEU A 251 -9.30 -4.93 -18.70
N LYS A 252 -8.19 -4.89 -19.44
CA LYS A 252 -7.36 -6.07 -19.71
C LYS A 252 -6.11 -6.00 -18.85
N LEU A 253 -5.96 -6.94 -17.93
CA LEU A 253 -4.79 -7.03 -17.05
C LEU A 253 -3.57 -7.54 -17.84
N THR A 254 -2.38 -7.03 -17.50
CA THR A 254 -1.12 -7.44 -18.14
C THR A 254 -0.43 -8.54 -17.34
N ARG A 255 0.44 -9.33 -17.99
CA ARG A 255 1.19 -10.37 -17.26
C ARG A 255 2.25 -9.75 -16.36
N GLU A 256 2.89 -8.69 -16.84
CA GLU A 256 3.99 -7.98 -16.21
C GLU A 256 3.54 -7.34 -14.88
N ASN A 257 2.31 -6.80 -14.87
CA ASN A 257 1.75 -6.11 -13.71
C ASN A 257 0.56 -6.84 -13.08
N ALA A 258 0.26 -8.09 -13.45
CA ALA A 258 -0.93 -8.84 -13.05
C ALA A 258 -1.36 -8.62 -11.60
N GLY A 259 -0.40 -8.82 -10.68
CA GLY A 259 -0.53 -8.48 -9.27
C GLY A 259 -0.13 -9.59 -8.34
N ILE A 260 -0.68 -9.54 -7.13
CA ILE A 260 -0.45 -10.56 -6.10
C ILE A 260 -1.67 -11.48 -6.07
N ALA A 261 -1.43 -12.78 -6.01
CA ALA A 261 -2.44 -13.78 -5.69
C ALA A 261 -2.09 -14.36 -4.31
N LEU A 262 -2.72 -13.82 -3.26
CA LEU A 262 -2.51 -14.23 -1.89
C LEU A 262 -3.44 -15.40 -1.55
N ILE A 263 -2.87 -16.55 -1.21
CA ILE A 263 -3.61 -17.77 -0.86
C ILE A 263 -3.45 -18.04 0.63
N ILE A 264 -4.55 -17.91 1.37
CA ILE A 264 -4.65 -18.33 2.78
C ILE A 264 -5.27 -19.72 2.82
N ASN A 265 -4.44 -20.74 3.01
CA ASN A 265 -4.84 -22.14 3.01
C ASN A 265 -4.89 -22.70 4.43
N GLN A 266 -6.09 -22.90 4.97
CA GLN A 266 -6.28 -23.38 6.34
C GLN A 266 -6.50 -24.88 6.36
N GLN A 267 -5.48 -25.67 6.68
CA GLN A 267 -5.58 -27.13 6.75
C GLN A 267 -5.80 -27.63 8.19
N LYS A 268 -5.01 -27.13 9.12
CA LYS A 268 -4.97 -27.53 10.53
C LYS A 268 -5.41 -26.37 11.40
N PHE A 269 -6.14 -26.69 12.47
CA PHE A 269 -6.69 -25.71 13.39
C PHE A 269 -6.27 -26.06 14.82
N HIS A 270 -5.96 -25.03 15.61
CA HIS A 270 -5.67 -25.13 17.03
C HIS A 270 -6.55 -24.15 17.81
N ARG A 271 -6.54 -24.30 19.14
CA ARG A 271 -7.33 -23.48 20.07
C ARG A 271 -6.49 -22.70 21.07
N ASN A 272 -5.17 -22.71 20.90
CA ASN A 272 -4.23 -21.95 21.71
C ASN A 272 -4.37 -20.45 21.38
N VAL A 273 -5.08 -19.72 22.23
CA VAL A 273 -5.32 -18.27 22.10
C VAL A 273 -5.11 -17.56 23.44
N SER A 274 -4.83 -16.26 23.41
CA SER A 274 -4.78 -15.42 24.61
C SER A 274 -6.15 -15.35 25.30
N ARG A 275 -6.18 -15.00 26.59
CA ARG A 275 -7.44 -14.89 27.37
C ARG A 275 -8.44 -13.93 26.72
N ASP A 276 -7.95 -12.79 26.22
CA ASP A 276 -8.79 -11.75 25.60
C ASP A 276 -9.47 -12.24 24.31
N ASN A 277 -8.88 -13.24 23.65
CA ASN A 277 -9.37 -13.80 22.40
C ASN A 277 -10.24 -15.05 22.59
N MET A 278 -10.38 -15.59 23.81
CA MET A 278 -11.19 -16.79 24.08
C MET A 278 -12.66 -16.63 23.67
N LYS A 279 -13.19 -15.41 23.73
CA LYS A 279 -14.57 -15.08 23.35
C LYS A 279 -14.86 -15.16 21.85
N PHE A 280 -13.83 -15.21 21.01
CA PHE A 280 -13.94 -15.31 19.55
C PHE A 280 -13.68 -16.74 19.01
N LEU A 281 -13.31 -17.66 19.90
CA LEU A 281 -12.92 -19.03 19.53
C LEU A 281 -14.11 -19.80 18.94
N SER A 282 -13.91 -20.82 18.11
CA SER A 282 -15.03 -21.67 17.68
C SER A 282 -15.65 -22.42 18.89
N PRO A 283 -16.98 -22.65 18.94
CA PRO A 283 -17.61 -23.40 20.04
C PRO A 283 -17.10 -24.85 20.15
N ASP A 284 -16.81 -25.47 19.02
CA ASP A 284 -16.33 -26.85 18.91
C ASP A 284 -14.99 -26.89 18.15
N PRO A 285 -14.12 -27.89 18.42
CA PRO A 285 -12.87 -28.06 17.67
C PRO A 285 -13.12 -28.24 16.16
N LEU A 286 -12.39 -27.47 15.34
CA LEU A 286 -12.48 -27.55 13.90
C LEU A 286 -11.66 -28.72 13.37
N ARG A 287 -12.28 -29.55 12.53
CA ARG A 287 -11.62 -30.71 11.89
C ARG A 287 -10.54 -30.27 10.91
N ARG A 288 -9.52 -31.12 10.72
CA ARG A 288 -8.53 -30.96 9.65
C ARG A 288 -9.21 -30.91 8.28
N ARG A 289 -8.70 -30.06 7.38
CA ARG A 289 -9.24 -29.85 6.03
C ARG A 289 -8.47 -30.63 4.96
N ASP A 290 -8.58 -31.95 4.96
CA ASP A 290 -7.91 -32.80 3.96
C ASP A 290 -8.40 -32.51 2.54
N GLY A 291 -7.48 -32.49 1.57
CA GLY A 291 -7.72 -32.11 0.17
C GLY A 291 -7.56 -30.61 -0.14
N THR A 292 -7.42 -29.74 0.87
CA THR A 292 -7.26 -28.29 0.63
C THR A 292 -5.93 -27.93 -0.06
N ASP A 293 -4.90 -28.76 0.09
CA ASP A 293 -3.62 -28.52 -0.59
C ASP A 293 -3.75 -28.72 -2.11
N VAL A 294 -4.67 -29.57 -2.57
CA VAL A 294 -5.00 -29.73 -3.99
C VAL A 294 -5.57 -28.42 -4.55
N ASP A 295 -6.47 -27.76 -3.80
CA ASP A 295 -6.99 -26.44 -4.17
C ASP A 295 -5.85 -25.40 -4.24
N LYS A 296 -4.97 -25.37 -3.23
CA LYS A 296 -3.82 -24.47 -3.16
C LYS A 296 -2.88 -24.67 -4.37
N GLU A 297 -2.50 -25.91 -4.67
CA GLU A 297 -1.60 -26.25 -5.77
C GLU A 297 -2.20 -25.86 -7.13
N ARG A 298 -3.49 -26.13 -7.34
CA ARG A 298 -4.19 -25.74 -8.56
C ARG A 298 -4.26 -24.22 -8.74
N LEU A 299 -4.50 -23.47 -7.65
CA LEU A 299 -4.48 -22.01 -7.68
C LEU A 299 -3.07 -21.47 -7.99
N ILE A 300 -2.02 -22.05 -7.40
CA ILE A 300 -0.63 -21.69 -7.69
C ILE A 300 -0.34 -21.89 -9.18
N GLU A 301 -0.68 -23.04 -9.74
CA GLU A 301 -0.48 -23.36 -11.16
C GLU A 301 -1.15 -22.32 -12.07
N VAL A 302 -2.46 -22.10 -11.88
CA VAL A 302 -3.26 -21.24 -12.77
C VAL A 302 -2.88 -19.76 -12.66
N PHE A 303 -2.66 -19.23 -11.45
CA PHE A 303 -2.35 -17.81 -11.29
C PHE A 303 -0.89 -17.49 -11.65
N SER A 304 0.04 -18.40 -11.37
CA SER A 304 1.43 -18.26 -11.86
C SER A 304 1.45 -18.30 -13.39
N SER A 305 0.62 -19.15 -14.02
CA SER A 305 0.53 -19.19 -15.48
C SER A 305 0.02 -17.89 -16.09
N MET A 306 -0.59 -16.97 -15.31
CA MET A 306 -1.05 -15.64 -15.74
C MET A 306 -0.11 -14.50 -15.33
N GLY A 307 1.06 -14.80 -14.75
CA GLY A 307 2.04 -13.78 -14.32
C GLY A 307 1.80 -13.18 -12.94
N TYR A 308 0.85 -13.69 -12.15
CA TYR A 308 0.69 -13.26 -10.76
C TYR A 308 1.88 -13.69 -9.91
N ASN A 309 2.29 -12.82 -8.99
CA ASN A 309 3.14 -13.22 -7.88
C ASN A 309 2.27 -13.96 -6.85
N VAL A 310 2.33 -15.30 -6.86
CA VAL A 310 1.53 -16.13 -5.97
C VAL A 310 2.21 -16.29 -4.62
N GLU A 311 1.51 -15.91 -3.55
CA GLU A 311 1.98 -16.01 -2.18
C GLU A 311 1.04 -16.93 -1.40
N ALA A 312 1.48 -18.15 -1.10
CA ALA A 312 0.65 -19.13 -0.40
C ALA A 312 1.14 -19.33 1.04
N TYR A 313 0.22 -19.23 1.99
CA TYR A 313 0.49 -19.42 3.42
C TYR A 313 -0.46 -20.46 4.02
N ASP A 314 0.12 -21.45 4.67
CA ASP A 314 -0.62 -22.52 5.33
C ASP A 314 -0.86 -22.21 6.82
N ASN A 315 -2.09 -22.46 7.30
CA ASN A 315 -2.43 -22.46 8.72
C ASN A 315 -2.13 -21.13 9.45
N VAL A 316 -2.51 -20.00 8.86
CA VAL A 316 -2.28 -18.66 9.39
C VAL A 316 -3.32 -18.28 10.44
N ASP A 317 -2.90 -17.70 11.57
CA ASP A 317 -3.84 -17.21 12.59
C ASP A 317 -4.53 -15.91 12.16
N HIS A 318 -5.54 -15.47 12.91
CA HIS A 318 -6.33 -14.28 12.56
C HIS A 318 -5.50 -12.99 12.37
N MET A 319 -4.43 -12.78 13.16
CA MET A 319 -3.58 -11.59 13.04
C MET A 319 -2.63 -11.72 11.86
N GLY A 320 -2.10 -12.92 11.62
CA GLY A 320 -1.29 -13.21 10.44
C GLY A 320 -2.07 -13.05 9.14
N ILE A 321 -3.36 -13.41 9.09
CA ILE A 321 -4.22 -13.15 7.92
C ILE A 321 -4.28 -11.65 7.65
N ILE A 322 -4.55 -10.84 8.69
CA ILE A 322 -4.61 -9.38 8.58
C ILE A 322 -3.27 -8.82 8.07
N GLU A 323 -2.16 -9.22 8.69
CA GLU A 323 -0.82 -8.76 8.32
C GLU A 323 -0.48 -9.07 6.86
N ARG A 324 -0.80 -10.28 6.38
CA ARG A 324 -0.53 -10.68 4.99
C ARG A 324 -1.40 -9.93 4.00
N ILE A 325 -2.67 -9.69 4.31
CA ILE A 325 -3.54 -8.88 3.45
C ILE A 325 -3.04 -7.43 3.40
N ARG A 326 -2.72 -6.83 4.55
CA ARG A 326 -2.15 -5.46 4.61
C ARG A 326 -0.87 -5.35 3.80
N SER A 327 0.07 -6.28 4.00
CA SER A 327 1.32 -6.34 3.24
C SER A 327 1.09 -6.49 1.74
N ALA A 328 0.11 -7.29 1.31
CA ALA A 328 -0.23 -7.41 -0.10
C ALA A 328 -0.78 -6.08 -0.65
N CYS A 329 -1.72 -5.45 0.06
CA CYS A 329 -2.27 -4.15 -0.32
C CYS A 329 -1.18 -3.08 -0.45
N ASP A 330 -0.25 -2.99 0.50
CA ASP A 330 0.86 -2.03 0.47
C ASP A 330 1.75 -2.20 -0.78
N ARG A 331 1.89 -3.44 -1.27
CA ARG A 331 2.72 -3.78 -2.44
C ARG A 331 1.96 -3.79 -3.77
N SER A 332 0.65 -3.50 -3.76
CA SER A 332 -0.21 -3.55 -4.95
C SER A 332 -0.18 -2.27 -5.79
N LEU A 333 0.60 -1.27 -5.43
CA LEU A 333 0.54 0.02 -6.11
C LEU A 333 0.93 -0.01 -7.58
N VAL A 334 2.02 -0.68 -7.93
CA VAL A 334 2.48 -0.80 -9.33
C VAL A 334 1.83 -1.99 -10.05
N ARG A 335 0.89 -2.67 -9.37
CA ARG A 335 0.18 -3.84 -9.88
C ARG A 335 -1.21 -3.44 -10.40
N ASP A 336 -1.70 -4.20 -11.37
CA ASP A 336 -3.00 -4.00 -12.00
C ASP A 336 -4.14 -4.49 -11.08
N SER A 337 -3.90 -5.51 -10.26
CA SER A 337 -4.93 -6.11 -9.40
C SER A 337 -4.39 -6.76 -8.12
N LEU A 338 -5.30 -7.16 -7.23
CA LEU A 338 -5.02 -8.03 -6.08
C LEU A 338 -6.09 -9.11 -5.98
N VAL A 339 -5.66 -10.36 -5.81
CA VAL A 339 -6.53 -11.51 -5.61
C VAL A 339 -6.20 -12.15 -4.25
N VAL A 340 -7.22 -12.34 -3.42
CA VAL A 340 -7.12 -13.01 -2.14
C VAL A 340 -8.02 -14.23 -2.12
N PHE A 341 -7.42 -15.40 -1.92
CA PHE A 341 -8.10 -16.66 -1.72
C PHE A 341 -8.11 -17.02 -0.23
N ILE A 342 -9.30 -17.35 0.31
CA ILE A 342 -9.42 -17.90 1.65
C ILE A 342 -10.05 -19.28 1.57
N LEU A 343 -9.25 -20.30 1.87
CA LEU A 343 -9.66 -21.70 1.89
C LEU A 343 -9.76 -22.16 3.34
N SER A 344 -10.96 -22.13 3.93
CA SER A 344 -11.13 -22.41 5.36
C SER A 344 -12.46 -23.10 5.70
N HIS A 345 -12.70 -23.30 7.00
CA HIS A 345 -14.05 -23.44 7.53
C HIS A 345 -14.69 -22.06 7.64
N GLY A 346 -16.01 -22.03 7.73
CA GLY A 346 -16.77 -20.80 7.90
C GLY A 346 -18.20 -21.08 8.32
N PHE A 347 -18.94 -20.01 8.49
CA PHE A 347 -20.38 -19.98 8.63
C PHE A 347 -20.89 -18.70 7.95
N GLU A 348 -22.19 -18.46 7.97
CA GLU A 348 -22.77 -17.29 7.30
C GLU A 348 -21.99 -15.99 7.57
N GLU A 349 -21.45 -15.39 6.50
CA GLU A 349 -20.66 -14.15 6.48
C GLU A 349 -19.35 -14.14 7.32
N ALA A 350 -18.82 -15.32 7.68
CA ALA A 350 -17.58 -15.44 8.46
C ALA A 350 -16.67 -16.60 8.01
N VAL A 351 -15.36 -16.43 8.22
CA VAL A 351 -14.32 -17.45 7.98
C VAL A 351 -13.47 -17.67 9.23
N TYR A 352 -12.99 -18.90 9.44
CA TYR A 352 -12.09 -19.19 10.56
C TYR A 352 -10.62 -19.06 10.16
N ALA A 353 -9.81 -18.51 11.05
CA ALA A 353 -8.36 -18.60 11.01
C ALA A 353 -7.84 -19.89 11.66
N SER A 354 -6.54 -20.21 11.55
CA SER A 354 -5.96 -21.45 12.08
C SER A 354 -6.06 -21.57 13.59
N ASN A 355 -6.08 -20.46 14.32
CA ASN A 355 -6.30 -20.44 15.76
C ASN A 355 -7.79 -20.54 16.16
N SER A 356 -8.64 -20.97 15.22
CA SER A 356 -10.09 -21.17 15.39
C SER A 356 -10.86 -19.91 15.77
N ILE A 357 -10.34 -18.71 15.47
CA ILE A 357 -11.05 -17.44 15.62
C ILE A 357 -11.84 -17.11 14.35
N ALA A 358 -13.10 -16.72 14.52
CA ALA A 358 -13.97 -16.30 13.41
C ALA A 358 -13.74 -14.83 13.05
N MET A 359 -13.47 -14.56 11.77
CA MET A 359 -13.33 -13.21 11.20
C MET A 359 -14.51 -12.92 10.29
N LYS A 360 -15.03 -11.69 10.37
CA LYS A 360 -16.13 -11.25 9.51
C LYS A 360 -15.63 -11.01 8.09
N ILE A 361 -16.34 -11.55 7.09
CA ILE A 361 -15.95 -11.40 5.68
C ILE A 361 -15.99 -9.92 5.25
N THR A 362 -17.02 -9.17 5.69
CA THR A 362 -17.12 -7.74 5.36
C THR A 362 -15.93 -6.93 5.86
N ASP A 363 -15.35 -7.28 7.01
CA ASP A 363 -14.19 -6.57 7.54
C ASP A 363 -12.94 -6.85 6.70
N ILE A 364 -12.86 -8.03 6.07
CA ILE A 364 -11.80 -8.38 5.10
C ILE A 364 -12.01 -7.61 3.79
N GLU A 365 -13.26 -7.47 3.33
CA GLU A 365 -13.62 -6.63 2.17
C GLU A 365 -13.25 -5.16 2.43
N ASP A 366 -13.64 -4.62 3.58
CA ASP A 366 -13.30 -3.26 4.01
C ASP A 366 -11.78 -3.08 4.12
N LEU A 367 -11.05 -4.12 4.58
CA LEU A 367 -9.60 -4.10 4.59
C LEU A 367 -9.03 -3.93 3.19
N LEU A 368 -9.49 -4.70 2.20
CA LEU A 368 -9.04 -4.56 0.80
C LEU A 368 -9.42 -3.19 0.21
N CYS A 369 -10.61 -2.68 0.53
CA CYS A 369 -11.13 -1.42 0.02
C CYS A 369 -10.52 -0.18 0.71
N SER A 370 -9.98 -0.33 1.91
CA SER A 370 -9.41 0.78 2.69
C SER A 370 -8.08 1.32 2.12
N TYR A 371 -7.40 0.54 1.27
CA TYR A 371 -6.09 0.90 0.72
C TYR A 371 -6.21 1.65 -0.60
N ASP A 372 -5.63 2.86 -0.63
CA ASP A 372 -5.59 3.71 -1.82
C ASP A 372 -4.70 3.18 -2.95
N THR A 373 -3.80 2.23 -2.66
CA THR A 373 -3.00 1.48 -3.64
C THR A 373 -3.84 0.58 -4.55
N LEU A 374 -5.08 0.28 -4.13
CA LEU A 374 -6.05 -0.58 -4.82
C LEU A 374 -7.28 0.18 -5.33
N TYR A 375 -7.27 1.52 -5.29
CA TYR A 375 -8.34 2.33 -5.87
C TYR A 375 -8.40 2.14 -7.38
N TYR A 376 -9.62 1.97 -7.89
CA TYR A 376 -9.88 1.76 -9.32
C TYR A 376 -9.16 0.55 -9.94
N LYS A 377 -8.78 -0.41 -9.09
CA LYS A 377 -8.16 -1.68 -9.48
C LYS A 377 -9.05 -2.84 -9.06
N PRO A 378 -9.11 -3.91 -9.88
CA PRO A 378 -9.80 -5.13 -9.49
C PRO A 378 -9.24 -5.70 -8.20
N LYS A 379 -10.11 -5.82 -7.20
CA LYS A 379 -9.89 -6.52 -5.94
C LYS A 379 -10.78 -7.75 -5.95
N LEU A 380 -10.18 -8.93 -5.86
CA LEU A 380 -10.93 -10.20 -5.88
C LEU A 380 -10.77 -10.90 -4.54
N LEU A 381 -11.88 -11.12 -3.85
CA LEU A 381 -11.95 -11.95 -2.65
C LEU A 381 -12.72 -13.23 -2.97
N ILE A 382 -12.01 -14.35 -3.04
CA ILE A 382 -12.56 -15.65 -3.42
C ILE A 382 -12.48 -16.60 -2.23
N ILE A 383 -13.64 -17.06 -1.75
CA ILE A 383 -13.75 -17.77 -0.47
C ILE A 383 -14.35 -19.16 -0.69
N GLN A 384 -13.57 -20.18 -0.33
CA GLN A 384 -14.02 -21.57 -0.18
C GLN A 384 -14.23 -21.86 1.30
N ALA A 385 -15.46 -21.68 1.78
CA ALA A 385 -15.87 -21.93 3.15
C ALA A 385 -17.38 -22.18 3.23
N CYS A 386 -17.81 -22.98 4.23
CA CYS A 386 -19.24 -23.14 4.51
C CYS A 386 -19.91 -21.79 4.81
N GLN A 387 -21.18 -21.66 4.46
CA GLN A 387 -22.03 -20.51 4.77
C GLN A 387 -23.27 -20.93 5.58
N GLU A 388 -23.19 -22.05 6.29
CA GLU A 388 -24.28 -22.56 7.11
C GLU A 388 -24.64 -21.60 8.24
N LYS A 389 -25.91 -21.61 8.64
CA LYS A 389 -26.37 -20.89 9.83
C LYS A 389 -25.86 -21.59 11.08
N LEU A 390 -25.41 -20.81 12.06
CA LEU A 390 -25.05 -21.37 13.36
C LEU A 390 -26.30 -21.91 14.06
N VAL A 391 -26.44 -23.24 14.10
CA VAL A 391 -27.54 -23.91 14.79
C VAL A 391 -27.42 -23.63 16.29
N HIS A 392 -28.51 -23.13 16.88
CA HIS A 392 -28.64 -22.54 18.23
C HIS A 392 -28.23 -23.40 19.45
N LYS A 393 -27.49 -24.52 19.29
CA LYS A 393 -27.15 -25.39 20.42
C LYS A 393 -26.06 -24.81 21.34
N LYS A 394 -25.28 -23.84 20.88
CA LYS A 394 -24.35 -23.04 21.69
C LYS A 394 -24.41 -21.60 21.18
N LYS A 395 -24.45 -20.60 22.08
CA LYS A 395 -24.39 -19.18 21.65
C LYS A 395 -23.21 -19.01 20.68
N PRO A 396 -23.41 -18.34 19.53
CA PRO A 396 -22.29 -18.03 18.66
C PRO A 396 -21.28 -17.19 19.45
N ASN A 397 -20.02 -17.58 19.39
CA ASN A 397 -18.94 -16.78 19.93
C ASN A 397 -18.84 -15.47 19.12
N GLU A 398 -18.31 -14.42 19.74
CA GLU A 398 -18.20 -13.11 19.08
C GLU A 398 -17.38 -13.23 17.79
N LEU A 399 -17.67 -12.41 16.78
CA LEU A 399 -16.81 -12.30 15.62
C LEU A 399 -15.67 -11.34 15.95
N PHE A 400 -14.45 -11.73 15.63
CA PHE A 400 -13.32 -10.82 15.68
C PHE A 400 -13.52 -9.74 14.62
N ARG A 401 -13.44 -8.48 15.05
CA ARG A 401 -13.54 -7.31 14.18
C ARG A 401 -12.16 -6.82 13.83
N ILE A 402 -11.91 -6.61 12.55
CA ILE A 402 -10.68 -5.94 12.11
C ILE A 402 -10.89 -4.45 12.35
N ASP A 403 -9.91 -3.80 12.98
CA ASP A 403 -9.92 -2.33 13.11
C ASP A 403 -9.63 -1.69 11.74
N VAL A 404 -10.68 -1.56 10.95
CA VAL A 404 -10.69 -0.97 9.61
C VAL A 404 -12.04 -0.36 9.29
N THR A 405 -12.03 0.75 8.57
CA THR A 405 -13.24 1.44 8.12
C THR A 405 -13.04 2.00 6.72
N THR A 406 -14.05 1.85 5.86
CA THR A 406 -14.16 2.65 4.63
C THR A 406 -14.95 3.93 4.91
N VAL A 407 -14.43 5.06 4.44
CA VAL A 407 -15.00 6.41 4.59
C VAL A 407 -15.91 6.84 3.44
N SER A 408 -15.80 6.21 2.26
CA SER A 408 -16.65 6.49 1.09
C SER A 408 -17.07 5.20 0.38
N PRO A 409 -18.30 5.13 -0.17
CA PRO A 409 -18.70 4.06 -1.09
C PRO A 409 -17.74 3.86 -2.27
N ASP A 410 -17.06 4.92 -2.73
CA ASP A 410 -16.12 4.84 -3.87
C ASP A 410 -14.95 3.89 -3.62
N GLN A 411 -14.61 3.63 -2.36
CA GLN A 411 -13.54 2.69 -1.98
C GLN A 411 -13.88 1.25 -2.33
N HIS A 412 -15.18 0.94 -2.44
CA HIS A 412 -15.69 -0.38 -2.81
C HIS A 412 -15.78 -0.57 -4.32
N ILE A 413 -15.44 0.42 -5.14
CA ILE A 413 -15.42 0.29 -6.60
C ILE A 413 -14.40 -0.77 -7.03
N ASP A 414 -14.73 -1.51 -8.09
CA ASP A 414 -13.87 -2.55 -8.67
C ASP A 414 -13.53 -3.67 -7.66
N MET A 415 -14.47 -4.00 -6.77
CA MET A 415 -14.40 -5.11 -5.82
C MET A 415 -15.29 -6.27 -6.29
N LEU A 416 -14.80 -7.49 -6.16
CA LEU A 416 -15.56 -8.70 -6.43
C LEU A 416 -15.39 -9.69 -5.28
N ARG A 417 -16.51 -10.16 -4.74
CA ARG A 417 -16.57 -11.28 -3.79
C ARG A 417 -17.19 -12.49 -4.46
N ALA A 418 -16.50 -13.62 -4.45
CA ALA A 418 -17.02 -14.90 -4.90
C ALA A 418 -16.98 -15.93 -3.77
N MET A 419 -18.14 -16.44 -3.40
CA MET A 419 -18.34 -17.47 -2.37
C MET A 419 -18.59 -18.81 -3.03
N SER A 420 -18.04 -19.89 -2.47
CA SER A 420 -18.25 -21.25 -2.96
C SER A 420 -19.70 -21.74 -2.91
N THR A 421 -20.52 -21.14 -2.06
CA THR A 421 -21.95 -21.48 -1.92
C THR A 421 -22.75 -20.27 -1.41
N VAL A 422 -24.07 -20.28 -1.62
CA VAL A 422 -25.02 -19.28 -1.09
C VAL A 422 -25.19 -19.41 0.44
N ASN A 423 -25.66 -18.34 1.07
CA ASN A 423 -25.92 -18.30 2.52
C ASN A 423 -26.90 -19.40 2.96
N GLY A 424 -26.59 -20.02 4.09
CA GLY A 424 -27.34 -21.11 4.70
C GLY A 424 -26.84 -22.52 4.37
N TYR A 425 -25.86 -22.68 3.48
CA TYR A 425 -25.47 -24.00 2.95
C TYR A 425 -24.00 -24.37 3.20
N ALA A 426 -23.73 -25.67 3.21
CA ALA A 426 -22.38 -26.21 3.33
C ALA A 426 -21.57 -25.98 2.04
N ALA A 427 -20.25 -25.87 2.20
CA ALA A 427 -19.31 -25.89 1.09
C ALA A 427 -18.57 -27.23 1.07
N LEU A 428 -18.86 -28.05 0.06
CA LEU A 428 -18.33 -29.39 -0.09
C LEU A 428 -16.88 -29.35 -0.61
N ARG A 429 -16.07 -30.26 -0.10
CA ARG A 429 -14.70 -30.52 -0.55
C ARG A 429 -14.47 -32.02 -0.60
N HIS A 430 -13.90 -32.51 -1.69
CA HIS A 430 -13.45 -33.89 -1.78
C HIS A 430 -12.03 -34.02 -1.21
N THR A 431 -11.78 -35.06 -0.42
CA THR A 431 -10.51 -35.22 0.31
C THR A 431 -9.31 -35.50 -0.57
N GLN A 432 -9.52 -35.99 -1.80
CA GLN A 432 -8.44 -36.35 -2.73
C GLN A 432 -8.32 -35.42 -3.94
N THR A 433 -9.41 -34.78 -4.37
CA THR A 433 -9.46 -34.02 -5.64
C THR A 433 -9.73 -32.53 -5.43
N GLY A 434 -9.68 -32.06 -4.18
CA GLY A 434 -10.00 -30.68 -3.84
C GLY A 434 -11.50 -30.36 -3.85
N SER A 435 -11.81 -29.08 -3.81
CA SER A 435 -13.18 -28.56 -3.80
C SER A 435 -13.74 -28.42 -5.21
N TRP A 436 -15.04 -28.65 -5.35
CA TRP A 436 -15.72 -28.46 -6.64
C TRP A 436 -15.62 -27.02 -7.13
N PHE A 437 -15.72 -26.05 -6.24
CA PHE A 437 -15.70 -24.64 -6.59
C PHE A 437 -14.32 -24.20 -7.10
N ILE A 438 -13.24 -24.48 -6.36
CA ILE A 438 -11.89 -24.06 -6.78
C ILE A 438 -11.44 -24.85 -8.01
N GLY A 439 -11.71 -26.15 -8.07
CA GLY A 439 -11.43 -26.95 -9.27
C GLY A 439 -12.14 -26.42 -10.51
N SER A 440 -13.46 -26.17 -10.41
CA SER A 440 -14.23 -25.59 -11.53
C SER A 440 -13.79 -24.18 -11.89
N LEU A 441 -13.39 -23.34 -10.92
CA LEU A 441 -12.83 -22.02 -11.16
C LEU A 441 -11.55 -22.09 -11.99
N CYS A 442 -10.60 -22.94 -11.56
CA CYS A 442 -9.34 -23.11 -12.26
C CYS A 442 -9.55 -23.66 -13.68
N ASP A 443 -10.40 -24.67 -13.84
CA ASP A 443 -10.72 -25.24 -15.15
C ASP A 443 -11.42 -24.24 -16.09
N ALA A 444 -12.29 -23.38 -15.55
CA ALA A 444 -12.95 -22.34 -16.32
C ALA A 444 -11.95 -21.26 -16.76
N ILE A 445 -11.06 -20.81 -15.87
CA ILE A 445 -9.98 -19.87 -16.21
C ILE A 445 -9.11 -20.47 -17.32
N ASP A 446 -8.64 -21.71 -17.15
CA ASP A 446 -7.75 -22.37 -18.11
C ASP A 446 -8.32 -22.39 -19.53
N ARG A 447 -9.63 -22.58 -19.66
CA ARG A 447 -10.32 -22.75 -20.95
C ARG A 447 -10.83 -21.44 -21.54
N ARG A 448 -11.07 -20.41 -20.72
CA ARG A 448 -11.89 -19.26 -21.12
C ARG A 448 -11.24 -17.90 -20.86
N SER A 449 -10.18 -17.80 -20.06
CA SER A 449 -9.60 -16.50 -19.68
C SER A 449 -9.06 -15.68 -20.85
N ALA A 450 -8.74 -16.31 -21.97
CA ALA A 450 -8.29 -15.63 -23.18
C ALA A 450 -9.41 -14.86 -23.91
N SER A 451 -10.68 -15.24 -23.75
CA SER A 451 -11.81 -14.69 -24.49
C SER A 451 -12.94 -14.14 -23.62
N GLU A 452 -13.05 -14.58 -22.36
CA GLU A 452 -14.12 -14.22 -21.44
C GLU A 452 -13.59 -13.38 -20.28
N HIS A 453 -14.40 -12.43 -19.82
CA HIS A 453 -14.08 -11.65 -18.62
C HIS A 453 -14.46 -12.42 -17.34
N ILE A 454 -13.91 -11.97 -16.20
CA ILE A 454 -13.99 -12.65 -14.90
C ILE A 454 -15.45 -12.95 -14.48
N ALA A 455 -16.38 -12.02 -14.67
CA ALA A 455 -17.77 -12.24 -14.31
C ALA A 455 -18.45 -13.39 -15.10
N ASP A 456 -18.10 -13.55 -16.38
CA ASP A 456 -18.64 -14.63 -17.22
C ASP A 456 -17.97 -15.96 -16.88
N ILE A 457 -16.66 -15.95 -16.60
CA ILE A 457 -15.95 -17.11 -16.04
C ILE A 457 -16.65 -17.60 -14.77
N LEU A 458 -16.98 -16.71 -13.84
CA LEU A 458 -17.68 -17.08 -12.60
C LEU A 458 -19.12 -17.56 -12.84
N THR A 459 -19.78 -17.06 -13.88
CA THR A 459 -21.10 -17.57 -14.31
C THR A 459 -20.98 -19.01 -14.82
N ILE A 460 -19.95 -19.31 -15.62
CA ILE A 460 -19.63 -20.68 -16.05
C ILE A 460 -19.35 -21.58 -14.85
N VAL A 461 -18.55 -21.11 -13.88
CA VAL A 461 -18.28 -21.85 -12.64
C VAL A 461 -19.57 -22.17 -11.87
N THR A 462 -20.47 -21.21 -11.78
CA THR A 462 -21.77 -21.38 -11.10
C THR A 462 -22.61 -22.47 -11.79
N ASN A 463 -22.66 -22.45 -13.12
CA ASN A 463 -23.35 -23.46 -13.92
C ASN A 463 -22.72 -24.87 -13.77
N GLU A 464 -21.39 -24.96 -13.70
CA GLU A 464 -20.70 -26.25 -13.55
C GLU A 464 -20.84 -26.83 -12.14
N VAL A 465 -20.71 -26.00 -11.10
CA VAL A 465 -20.82 -26.44 -9.71
C VAL A 465 -22.27 -26.84 -9.37
N SER A 466 -23.27 -26.09 -9.84
CA SER A 466 -24.69 -26.39 -9.57
C SER A 466 -25.19 -27.71 -10.16
N LYS A 467 -24.49 -28.26 -11.15
CA LYS A 467 -24.77 -29.58 -11.75
C LYS A 467 -24.16 -30.76 -10.98
N LYS A 468 -23.19 -30.50 -10.10
CA LYS A 468 -22.53 -31.57 -9.32
C LYS A 468 -23.45 -32.03 -8.18
N ARG A 469 -23.29 -33.30 -7.79
CA ARG A 469 -24.02 -33.93 -6.68
C ARG A 469 -23.08 -34.73 -5.79
N GLY A 470 -23.30 -34.64 -4.50
CA GLY A 470 -22.54 -35.34 -3.47
C GLY A 470 -23.08 -36.76 -3.28
N SER A 471 -22.41 -37.56 -2.46
CA SER A 471 -22.88 -38.92 -2.16
C SER A 471 -24.26 -38.94 -1.49
N ASN A 472 -24.63 -37.86 -0.80
CA ASN A 472 -25.92 -37.71 -0.13
C ASN A 472 -26.87 -36.75 -0.88
N ASP A 473 -26.73 -36.63 -2.22
CA ASP A 473 -27.44 -35.66 -3.06
C ASP A 473 -27.19 -34.18 -2.67
N GLU A 474 -26.07 -33.93 -1.99
CA GLU A 474 -25.67 -32.58 -1.60
C GLU A 474 -25.34 -31.77 -2.86
N SER A 475 -25.72 -30.50 -2.86
CA SER A 475 -25.48 -29.57 -3.97
C SER A 475 -24.89 -28.26 -3.47
N MET A 476 -24.25 -27.51 -4.35
CA MET A 476 -23.67 -26.21 -4.07
C MET A 476 -24.04 -25.24 -5.18
N VAL A 477 -24.28 -23.99 -4.82
CA VAL A 477 -24.50 -22.90 -5.79
C VAL A 477 -23.58 -21.74 -5.41
N PRO A 478 -22.49 -21.52 -6.16
CA PRO A 478 -21.61 -20.37 -5.93
C PRO A 478 -22.39 -19.05 -5.96
N ASN A 479 -21.92 -18.08 -5.17
CA ASN A 479 -22.53 -16.75 -5.10
C ASN A 479 -21.49 -15.68 -5.40
N VAL A 480 -21.81 -14.76 -6.30
CA VAL A 480 -20.89 -13.68 -6.71
C VAL A 480 -21.56 -12.35 -6.46
N LYS A 481 -20.82 -11.42 -5.86
CA LYS A 481 -21.17 -10.00 -5.73
C LYS A 481 -20.05 -9.17 -6.34
N SER A 482 -20.41 -8.17 -7.14
CA SER A 482 -19.42 -7.35 -7.86
C SER A 482 -19.85 -5.89 -7.92
N THR A 483 -18.88 -5.00 -7.84
CA THR A 483 -18.97 -3.54 -8.06
C THR A 483 -18.07 -3.10 -9.21
N PHE A 484 -17.69 -4.03 -10.09
CA PHE A 484 -16.91 -3.74 -11.30
C PHE A 484 -17.67 -2.77 -12.21
N ARG A 485 -16.99 -1.72 -12.67
CA ARG A 485 -17.58 -0.71 -13.57
C ARG A 485 -17.47 -1.08 -15.05
N GLN A 486 -16.65 -2.06 -15.38
CA GLN A 486 -16.30 -2.48 -16.73
C GLN A 486 -15.94 -3.96 -16.73
N HIS A 487 -15.89 -4.59 -17.90
CA HIS A 487 -15.48 -5.98 -18.02
C HIS A 487 -14.00 -6.14 -17.69
N VAL A 488 -13.65 -7.06 -16.77
CA VAL A 488 -12.26 -7.29 -16.38
C VAL A 488 -11.76 -8.61 -16.95
N TYR A 489 -10.71 -8.59 -17.74
CA TYR A 489 -10.07 -9.78 -18.32
C TYR A 489 -8.80 -10.12 -17.56
N PHE A 490 -8.63 -11.40 -17.23
CA PHE A 490 -7.37 -11.89 -16.69
C PHE A 490 -6.24 -11.74 -17.73
N PRO A 491 -4.97 -11.70 -17.29
CA PRO A 491 -3.83 -11.72 -18.20
C PRO A 491 -3.82 -12.99 -19.05
N PRO A 492 -3.23 -12.95 -20.27
CA PRO A 492 -3.03 -14.13 -21.07
C PRO A 492 -2.17 -15.16 -20.33
N ARG A 493 -2.51 -16.44 -20.46
CA ARG A 493 -1.76 -17.56 -19.87
C ARG A 493 -0.50 -17.90 -20.70
N LEU A 494 0.49 -18.56 -20.09
CA LEU A 494 1.69 -19.07 -20.78
C LEU A 494 1.36 -20.17 -21.80
#